data_AF-A0A2V8QP90-F1
#
_entry.id   AF-A0A2V8QP90-F1
#
_cell.length_a   1.000
_cell.length_b   1.000
_cell.length_c   1.000
_cell.angle_alpha   90.00
_cell.angle_beta   90.00
_cell.angle_gamma   90.00
#
_symmetry.space_group_name_H-M   'P 1'
#
loop_
_entity.id
_entity.type
_entity.pdbx_description
1 polymer ?
#
loop_
_entity_poly.entity_id
_entity_poly.type
_entity_poly.pdbx_seq_one_letter_code
_entity_poly.pdbx_strand_id
1 'polypeptide(L)'
;MADIQTRYDALLPKIEKKRKDVKKGRFSLGDEVLNLHLDKSADAIVFIRGQGQKLTKGKTAFTLLVGGLPAYLQLMIGVVDAHTGEVLVFTNPLTRGDATSANDKGLLKAIENSLKKLPD
;
A
#
# COMPACT_ATOMS: atom_id res chain seq x y z
N MET A 1 10.32 16.55 2.83
CA MET A 1 9.70 15.21 3.00
C MET A 1 8.21 15.28 3.31
N ALA A 2 7.72 16.17 4.18
CA ALA A 2 6.29 16.31 4.47
C ALA A 2 5.42 16.59 3.21
N ASP A 3 5.95 17.36 2.24
CA ASP A 3 5.19 17.77 1.05
C ASP A 3 4.80 16.59 0.13
N ILE A 4 5.72 15.67 -0.17
CA ILE A 4 5.41 14.55 -1.08
C ILE A 4 4.45 13.53 -0.46
N GLN A 5 4.56 13.33 0.86
CA GLN A 5 3.59 12.50 1.58
C GLN A 5 2.20 13.13 1.43
N THR A 6 2.02 14.41 1.82
CA THR A 6 0.74 15.12 1.69
C THR A 6 0.17 15.10 0.26
N ARG A 7 1.00 15.22 -0.76
CA ARG A 7 0.56 15.13 -2.17
C ARG A 7 0.09 13.73 -2.53
N TYR A 8 0.84 12.71 -2.12
CA TYR A 8 0.40 11.34 -2.30
C TYR A 8 -0.91 11.06 -1.55
N ASP A 9 -1.09 11.58 -0.32
CA ASP A 9 -2.35 11.51 0.43
C ASP A 9 -3.52 12.11 -0.38
N ALA A 10 -3.31 13.27 -1.01
CA ALA A 10 -4.33 13.93 -1.81
C ALA A 10 -4.66 13.16 -3.12
N LEU A 11 -3.67 12.47 -3.68
CA LEU A 11 -3.83 11.67 -4.90
C LEU A 11 -4.47 10.31 -4.62
N LEU A 12 -4.20 9.73 -3.45
CA LEU A 12 -4.58 8.37 -3.08
C LEU A 12 -6.07 8.06 -3.27
N PRO A 13 -7.05 8.88 -2.83
CA PRO A 13 -8.48 8.60 -3.06
C PRO A 13 -8.84 8.45 -4.54
N LYS A 14 -8.17 9.19 -5.43
CA LYS A 14 -8.38 9.10 -6.88
C LYS A 14 -7.82 7.80 -7.43
N ILE A 15 -6.62 7.42 -7.00
CA ILE A 15 -5.99 6.14 -7.35
C ILE A 15 -6.88 4.98 -6.88
N GLU A 16 -7.36 5.02 -5.64
CA GLU A 16 -8.20 3.97 -5.06
C GLU A 16 -9.52 3.79 -5.81
N LYS A 17 -10.15 4.89 -6.25
CA LYS A 17 -11.40 4.86 -7.02
C LYS A 17 -11.19 4.33 -8.44
N LYS A 18 -10.01 4.51 -9.01
CA LYS A 18 -9.70 4.24 -10.42
C LYS A 18 -8.42 3.41 -10.58
N ARG A 19 -8.24 2.37 -9.77
CA ARG A 19 -6.99 1.58 -9.72
C ARG A 19 -6.53 1.03 -11.07
N LYS A 20 -7.48 0.67 -11.94
CA LYS A 20 -7.19 0.18 -13.30
C LYS A 20 -6.55 1.23 -14.21
N ASP A 21 -6.71 2.51 -13.89
CA ASP A 21 -6.15 3.63 -14.64
C ASP A 21 -4.68 3.91 -14.28
N VAL A 22 -4.14 3.30 -13.22
CA VAL A 22 -2.70 3.32 -12.90
C VAL A 22 -1.90 2.74 -14.07
N LYS A 23 -2.35 1.60 -14.62
CA LYS A 23 -1.76 0.97 -15.81
C LYS A 23 -1.82 1.82 -17.08
N LYS A 24 -2.54 2.94 -17.05
CA LYS A 24 -2.71 3.87 -18.18
C LYS A 24 -1.91 5.17 -17.99
N GLY A 25 -1.04 5.23 -16.97
CA GLY A 25 -0.24 6.42 -16.64
C GLY A 25 -1.08 7.64 -16.25
N ARG A 26 -2.29 7.44 -15.71
CA ARG A 26 -3.24 8.54 -15.43
C ARG A 26 -3.03 9.25 -14.08
N PHE A 27 -2.08 8.80 -13.29
CA PHE A 27 -1.78 9.35 -11.98
C PHE A 27 -0.31 9.70 -11.90
N SER A 28 -0.01 10.89 -11.41
CA SER A 28 1.36 11.36 -11.21
C SER A 28 1.40 12.35 -10.05
N LEU A 29 2.53 12.38 -9.35
CA LEU A 29 2.91 13.43 -8.41
C LEU A 29 3.55 14.63 -9.12
N GLY A 30 3.73 14.56 -10.44
CA GLY A 30 4.36 15.58 -11.27
C GLY A 30 5.87 15.73 -11.01
N ASP A 31 6.47 16.74 -11.63
CA ASP A 31 7.90 17.07 -11.53
C ASP A 31 8.35 17.42 -10.10
N GLU A 32 7.41 17.53 -9.17
CA GLU A 32 7.65 17.85 -7.76
C GLU A 32 8.43 16.74 -7.04
N VAL A 33 8.45 15.51 -7.58
CA VAL A 33 9.37 14.46 -7.10
C VAL A 33 10.84 14.86 -7.28
N LEU A 34 11.17 15.72 -8.25
CA LEU A 34 12.52 16.23 -8.48
C LEU A 34 12.97 17.22 -7.40
N ASN A 35 12.02 17.82 -6.67
CA ASN A 35 12.30 18.71 -5.53
C ASN A 35 12.59 17.93 -4.24
N LEU A 36 12.36 16.62 -4.25
CA LEU A 36 12.92 15.78 -3.22
C LEU A 36 14.42 15.74 -3.46
N HIS A 37 15.21 16.13 -2.46
CA HIS A 37 16.65 15.86 -2.43
C HIS A 37 16.88 14.34 -2.27
N LEU A 38 16.38 13.55 -3.21
CA LEU A 38 16.65 12.13 -3.32
C LEU A 38 18.10 11.96 -3.73
N ASP A 39 18.66 10.84 -3.34
CA ASP A 39 19.89 10.39 -3.97
C ASP A 39 19.66 10.31 -5.49
N LYS A 40 20.63 10.75 -6.28
CA LYS A 40 20.54 10.69 -7.75
C LYS A 40 20.41 9.26 -8.27
N SER A 41 20.74 8.26 -7.45
CA SER A 41 20.56 6.84 -7.75
C SER A 41 19.17 6.29 -7.41
N ALA A 42 18.24 7.11 -6.90
CA ALA A 42 16.90 6.64 -6.58
C ALA A 42 16.04 6.56 -7.85
N ASP A 43 15.63 5.34 -8.23
CA ASP A 43 14.75 5.12 -9.38
C ASP A 43 13.26 5.19 -9.01
N ALA A 44 12.92 4.92 -7.74
CA ALA A 44 11.54 4.87 -7.29
C ALA A 44 11.34 5.30 -5.83
N ILE A 45 10.16 5.83 -5.55
CA ILE A 45 9.66 6.15 -4.22
C ILE A 45 8.53 5.18 -3.88
N VAL A 46 8.63 4.51 -2.73
CA VAL A 46 7.60 3.57 -2.28
C VAL A 46 6.83 4.16 -1.11
N PHE A 47 5.52 4.31 -1.30
CA PHE A 47 4.58 4.72 -0.26
C PHE A 47 3.91 3.48 0.33
N ILE A 48 4.09 3.26 1.64
CA ILE A 48 3.45 2.15 2.35
C ILE A 48 2.57 2.72 3.47
N ARG A 49 1.29 2.37 3.45
CA ARG A 49 0.36 2.62 4.56
C ARG A 49 -0.18 1.31 5.08
N GLY A 50 -0.18 1.14 6.38
CA GLY A 50 -0.79 -0.01 7.04
C GLY A 50 -1.97 0.43 7.90
N GLN A 51 -3.06 -0.33 7.82
CA GLN A 51 -4.15 -0.27 8.79
C GLN A 51 -4.57 -1.68 9.17
N GLY A 52 -4.99 -1.88 10.42
CA GLY A 52 -5.37 -3.20 10.87
C GLY A 52 -5.64 -3.25 12.36
N GLN A 53 -5.94 -4.45 12.83
CA GLN A 53 -6.11 -4.71 14.24
C GLN A 53 -5.56 -6.08 14.61
N LYS A 54 -4.94 -6.14 15.79
CA LYS A 54 -4.58 -7.39 16.46
C LYS A 54 -5.56 -7.60 17.60
N LEU A 55 -6.09 -8.82 17.69
CA LEU A 55 -6.99 -9.20 18.77
C LEU A 55 -6.19 -9.92 19.86
N THR A 56 -6.49 -9.58 21.12
CA THR A 56 -6.07 -10.40 22.28
C THR A 56 -6.73 -11.77 22.21
N LYS A 57 -6.15 -12.80 22.84
CA LYS A 57 -6.74 -14.16 22.89
C LYS A 57 -8.23 -14.16 23.31
N GLY A 58 -8.58 -13.39 24.35
CA GLY A 58 -9.97 -13.26 24.81
C GLY A 58 -10.91 -12.66 23.75
N LYS A 59 -10.52 -11.53 23.13
CA LYS A 59 -11.25 -10.92 22.01
C LYS A 59 -11.36 -11.85 20.80
N THR A 60 -10.35 -12.66 20.51
CA THR A 60 -10.40 -13.66 19.43
C THR A 60 -11.46 -14.73 19.73
N ALA A 61 -11.45 -15.30 20.93
CA ALA A 61 -12.45 -16.30 21.34
C ALA A 61 -13.87 -15.72 21.32
N PHE A 62 -14.05 -14.49 21.81
CA PHE A 62 -15.33 -13.80 21.78
C PHE A 62 -15.82 -13.54 20.34
N THR A 63 -14.93 -13.05 19.46
CA THR A 63 -15.25 -12.82 18.03
C THR A 63 -15.69 -14.11 17.34
N LEU A 64 -15.10 -15.26 17.69
CA LEU A 64 -15.49 -16.56 17.15
C LEU A 64 -16.88 -17.01 17.64
N LEU A 65 -17.24 -16.67 18.89
CA LEU A 65 -18.51 -17.06 19.52
C LEU A 65 -19.69 -16.21 19.05
N VAL A 66 -19.54 -14.89 19.02
CA VAL A 66 -20.67 -13.96 18.78
C VAL A 66 -20.61 -13.26 17.42
N GLY A 67 -19.58 -13.53 16.63
CA GLY A 67 -19.28 -12.80 15.40
C GLY A 67 -18.62 -11.45 15.67
N GLY A 68 -17.95 -10.91 14.65
CA GLY A 68 -17.25 -9.62 14.74
C GLY A 68 -16.14 -9.51 13.70
N LEU A 69 -15.45 -8.36 13.69
CA LEU A 69 -14.33 -8.14 12.78
C LEU A 69 -13.10 -8.89 13.30
N PRO A 70 -12.58 -9.90 12.59
CA PRO A 70 -11.39 -10.63 13.04
C PRO A 70 -10.15 -9.74 12.98
N ALA A 71 -9.03 -10.25 13.50
CA ALA A 71 -7.72 -9.64 13.25
C ALA A 71 -7.47 -9.55 11.74
N TYR A 72 -6.85 -8.45 11.30
CA TYR A 72 -6.46 -8.25 9.91
C TYR A 72 -5.37 -7.21 9.79
N LEU A 73 -4.68 -7.23 8.64
CA LEU A 73 -3.78 -6.17 8.19
C LEU A 73 -4.09 -5.86 6.73
N GLN A 74 -4.35 -4.60 6.43
CA GLN A 74 -4.46 -4.07 5.09
C GLN A 74 -3.29 -3.12 4.85
N LEU A 75 -2.53 -3.37 3.79
CA LEU A 75 -1.55 -2.41 3.29
C LEU A 75 -2.11 -1.65 2.09
N MET A 76 -1.58 -0.46 1.85
CA MET A 76 -1.67 0.26 0.59
C MET A 76 -0.24 0.58 0.18
N ILE A 77 0.17 0.06 -0.98
CA ILE A 77 1.52 0.18 -1.51
C ILE A 77 1.41 0.91 -2.84
N GLY A 78 2.05 2.08 -2.93
CA GLY A 78 2.25 2.82 -4.18
C GLY A 78 3.72 2.85 -4.54
N VAL A 79 4.05 2.58 -5.81
CA VAL A 79 5.39 2.80 -6.35
C VAL A 79 5.29 3.94 -7.35
N VAL A 80 6.13 4.94 -7.15
CA VAL A 80 6.19 6.14 -7.96
C VAL A 80 7.58 6.25 -8.58
N ASP A 81 7.65 6.51 -9.87
CA ASP A 81 8.89 6.81 -10.57
C ASP A 81 9.52 8.08 -9.98
N ALA A 82 10.77 8.01 -9.54
CA ALA A 82 11.43 9.11 -8.85
C ALA A 82 11.84 10.27 -9.79
N HIS A 83 11.82 10.05 -11.10
CA HIS A 83 12.22 11.04 -12.11
C HIS A 83 11.03 11.76 -12.73
N THR A 84 9.90 11.07 -12.89
CA THR A 84 8.70 11.59 -13.59
C THR A 84 7.52 11.81 -12.65
N GLY A 85 7.54 11.21 -11.47
CA GLY A 85 6.44 11.23 -10.52
C GLY A 85 5.26 10.35 -10.94
N GLU A 86 5.35 9.61 -12.05
CA GLU A 86 4.30 8.69 -12.49
C GLU A 86 4.06 7.59 -11.46
N VAL A 87 2.79 7.29 -11.18
CA VAL A 87 2.43 6.17 -10.32
C VAL A 87 2.46 4.89 -11.14
N LEU A 88 3.51 4.10 -10.97
CA LEU A 88 3.75 2.85 -11.70
C LEU A 88 2.93 1.69 -11.14
N VAL A 89 2.80 1.64 -9.81
CA VAL A 89 2.12 0.55 -9.10
C VAL A 89 1.20 1.12 -8.04
N PHE A 90 0.01 0.54 -7.95
CA PHE A 90 -0.82 0.66 -6.76
C PHE A 90 -1.43 -0.69 -6.42
N THR A 91 -1.24 -1.11 -5.18
CA THR A 91 -1.79 -2.36 -4.66
C THR A 91 -2.22 -2.25 -3.22
N ASN A 92 -3.20 -3.05 -2.79
CA ASN A 92 -3.77 -2.99 -1.46
C ASN A 92 -3.98 -4.38 -0.82
N PRO A 93 -2.91 -5.16 -0.58
CA PRO A 93 -3.04 -6.51 -0.06
C PRO A 93 -3.72 -6.50 1.32
N LEU A 94 -4.62 -7.47 1.52
CA LEU A 94 -5.35 -7.69 2.76
C LEU A 94 -5.05 -9.10 3.27
N THR A 95 -4.54 -9.17 4.50
CA THR A 95 -4.29 -10.41 5.22
C THR A 95 -5.30 -10.53 6.35
N ARG A 96 -5.95 -11.70 6.47
CA ARG A 96 -6.80 -12.05 7.62
C ARG A 96 -5.95 -12.75 8.68
N GLY A 97 -6.22 -12.49 9.95
CA GLY A 97 -5.47 -13.01 11.08
C GLY A 97 -4.39 -12.06 11.58
N ASP A 98 -3.60 -12.54 12.54
CA ASP A 98 -2.46 -11.80 13.09
C ASP A 98 -1.26 -11.87 12.12
N ALA A 99 -0.94 -10.75 11.47
CA ALA A 99 0.16 -10.63 10.52
C ALA A 99 1.40 -9.92 11.11
N THR A 100 1.59 -9.96 12.44
CA THR A 100 2.69 -9.26 13.12
C THR A 100 3.99 -10.07 13.23
N SER A 101 4.00 -11.32 12.75
CA SER A 101 5.23 -12.12 12.74
C SER A 101 6.17 -11.68 11.59
N ALA A 102 7.47 -11.64 11.86
CA ALA A 102 8.47 -11.13 10.91
C ALA A 102 8.49 -11.84 9.55
N ASN A 103 8.02 -13.09 9.48
CA ASN A 103 7.94 -13.91 8.27
C ASN A 103 6.52 -14.44 8.06
N ASP A 104 5.51 -13.60 8.29
CA ASP A 104 4.12 -13.99 8.11
C ASP A 104 3.86 -14.43 6.64
N LYS A 105 3.70 -15.74 6.43
CA LYS A 105 3.49 -16.31 5.10
C LYS A 105 2.22 -15.80 4.43
N GLY A 106 1.21 -15.44 5.22
CA GLY A 106 -0.04 -14.87 4.74
C GLY A 106 0.19 -13.49 4.12
N LEU A 107 0.91 -12.62 4.83
CA LEU A 107 1.31 -11.29 4.37
C LEU A 107 2.19 -11.36 3.13
N LEU A 108 3.25 -12.18 3.15
CA LEU A 108 4.14 -12.34 1.99
C LEU A 108 3.36 -12.76 0.75
N LYS A 109 2.52 -13.80 0.87
CA LYS A 109 1.68 -14.27 -0.23
C LYS A 109 0.65 -13.22 -0.69
N ALA A 110 0.09 -12.45 0.24
CA ALA A 110 -0.84 -11.37 -0.10
C ALA A 110 -0.14 -10.28 -0.92
N ILE A 111 1.06 -9.85 -0.52
CA ILE A 111 1.88 -8.88 -1.26
C ILE A 111 2.23 -9.44 -2.65
N GLU A 112 2.79 -10.65 -2.73
CA GLU A 112 3.16 -11.30 -4.00
C GLU A 112 2.00 -11.36 -4.98
N ASN A 113 0.84 -11.86 -4.54
CA ASN A 113 -0.35 -11.98 -5.41
C ASN A 113 -0.85 -10.63 -5.90
N SER A 114 -0.61 -9.58 -5.11
CA SER A 114 -1.03 -8.23 -5.42
C SER A 114 -0.11 -7.55 -6.44
N LEU A 115 1.17 -7.98 -6.50
CA LEU A 115 2.16 -7.53 -7.49
C LEU A 115 2.17 -8.38 -8.78
N LYS A 116 1.75 -9.65 -8.73
CA LYS A 116 1.62 -10.51 -9.93
C LYS A 116 0.60 -9.99 -10.97
N LYS A 117 -0.23 -9.01 -10.62
CA LYS A 117 -1.24 -8.41 -11.51
C LYS A 117 -0.76 -7.11 -12.16
N LEU A 118 0.53 -6.79 -12.08
CA LEU A 118 1.10 -5.65 -12.80
C LEU A 118 0.94 -5.85 -14.32
N PRO A 119 0.75 -4.76 -15.10
CA PRO A 119 0.78 -4.88 -16.56
C PRO A 119 2.17 -5.29 -17.01
N ASP A 120 2.23 -6.03 -18.11
CA ASP A 120 3.46 -6.22 -18.90
C ASP A 120 3.94 -4.87 -19.46
#